data_AF-A0A8J7GX23-F1
#
_entry.id   AF-A0A8J7GX23-F1
#
_cell.length_a   1.000
_cell.length_b   1.000
_cell.length_c   1.000
_cell.angle_alpha   90.00
_cell.angle_beta   90.00
_cell.angle_gamma   90.00
#
_symmetry.space_group_name_H-M   'P 1'
#
loop_
_entity.id
_entity.type
_entity.pdbx_description
1 polymer ?
#
loop_
_entity_poly.entity_id
_entity_poly.type
_entity_poly.pdbx_seq_one_letter_code
_entity_poly.pdbx_strand_id
1 'polypeptide(L)' 'MHQVSGIPIDCIGLHDSVIATLGLDSVEMIDLLMQLETFGVTIPSAQIDATLTVHNIVERFVDGFCSERNQPTL' A
#
# COMPACT_ATOMS: atom_id res chain seq x y z
N MET A 1 18.51 -4.26 4.53
CA MET A 1 17.79 -5.42 4.01
C MET A 1 16.74 -5.81 5.05
N HIS A 2 15.60 -5.10 5.09
CA HIS A 2 14.51 -5.48 6.00
C HIS A 2 13.44 -6.18 5.18
N GLN A 3 13.38 -7.49 5.39
CA GLN A 3 12.36 -8.38 4.89
C GLN A 3 11.17 -8.19 5.85
N VAL A 4 10.23 -7.33 5.48
CA VAL A 4 9.12 -6.86 6.36
C VAL A 4 8.02 -7.94 6.51
N SER A 5 8.22 -9.12 5.96
CA SER A 5 7.47 -10.31 6.34
C SER A 5 8.37 -11.51 6.08
N GLY A 6 8.34 -12.53 6.94
CA GLY A 6 9.04 -13.79 6.70
C GLY A 6 8.52 -14.57 5.47
N ILE A 7 7.72 -13.92 4.63
CA ILE A 7 7.06 -14.47 3.45
C ILE A 7 7.88 -14.05 2.22
N PRO A 8 8.25 -15.01 1.34
CA PRO A 8 8.88 -14.68 0.07
C PRO A 8 7.98 -13.73 -0.73
N ILE A 9 8.58 -12.75 -1.41
CA ILE A 9 7.83 -11.81 -2.28
C ILE A 9 7.03 -12.57 -3.35
N ASP A 10 7.54 -13.72 -3.81
CA ASP A 10 6.87 -14.64 -4.75
C ASP A 10 5.60 -15.30 -4.18
N CYS A 11 5.39 -15.28 -2.87
CA CYS A 11 4.22 -15.85 -2.19
C CYS A 11 3.19 -14.79 -1.78
N ILE A 12 3.39 -13.53 -2.14
CA ILE A 12 2.47 -12.43 -1.82
C ILE A 12 1.47 -12.26 -2.97
N GLY A 13 0.24 -12.71 -2.75
CA GLY A 13 -0.87 -12.51 -3.67
C GLY A 13 -1.45 -11.10 -3.58
N LEU A 14 -1.98 -10.59 -4.70
CA LEU A 14 -2.68 -9.29 -4.72
C LEU A 14 -3.89 -9.24 -3.77
N HIS A 15 -4.54 -10.37 -3.53
CA HIS A 15 -5.69 -10.48 -2.63
C HIS A 15 -5.30 -10.75 -1.18
N ASP A 16 -4.01 -10.87 -0.87
CA ASP A 16 -3.56 -11.13 0.49
C ASP A 16 -3.70 -9.89 1.36
N SER A 17 -4.17 -10.11 2.58
CA SER A 17 -4.31 -9.07 3.59
C SER A 17 -2.93 -8.66 4.08
N VAL A 18 -2.68 -7.35 4.05
CA VAL A 18 -1.39 -6.79 4.48
C VAL A 18 -1.21 -6.94 5.99
N ILE A 19 -2.29 -6.91 6.76
CA ILE A 19 -2.23 -7.07 8.22
C ILE A 19 -2.34 -8.56 8.60
N ALA A 20 -3.32 -9.27 8.04
CA ALA A 20 -3.62 -10.63 8.48
C ALA A 20 -2.74 -11.71 7.82
N THR A 21 -2.34 -11.50 6.56
CA THR A 21 -1.55 -12.48 5.79
C THR A 21 -0.05 -12.16 5.86
N LEU A 22 0.34 -10.90 5.64
CA LEU A 22 1.74 -10.49 5.73
C LEU A 22 2.22 -10.32 7.17
N GLY A 23 1.28 -10.21 8.12
CA GLY A 23 1.58 -10.07 9.53
C GLY A 23 2.22 -8.75 9.90
N LEU A 24 1.98 -7.68 9.12
CA LEU A 24 2.55 -6.37 9.40
C LEU A 24 2.04 -5.85 10.74
N ASP A 25 2.97 -5.57 11.65
CA ASP A 25 2.67 -4.91 12.91
C ASP A 25 2.37 -3.42 12.71
N SER A 26 1.76 -2.78 13.72
CA SER A 26 1.40 -1.36 13.65
C SER A 26 2.58 -0.43 13.31
N VAL A 27 3.80 -0.79 13.69
CA VAL A 27 5.02 -0.03 13.35
C VAL A 27 5.44 -0.25 11.90
N GLU A 28 5.39 -1.49 11.40
CA GLU A 28 5.72 -1.81 10.00
C GLU A 28 4.68 -1.22 9.04
N MET A 29 3.42 -1.16 9.46
CA MET A 29 2.36 -0.49 8.73
C MET A 29 2.65 1.01 8.62
N ILE A 30 3.05 1.66 9.72
CA ILE A 30 3.44 3.08 9.69
C ILE A 30 4.62 3.29 8.72
N ASP A 31 5.63 2.41 8.74
CA ASP A 31 6.76 2.49 7.82
C ASP A 31 6.36 2.31 6.35
N LEU A 32 5.46 1.35 6.06
CA LEU A 32 4.89 1.15 4.74
C LEU A 32 4.12 2.39 4.26
N LEU A 33 3.29 2.98 5.12
CA LEU A 33 2.53 4.20 4.79
C LEU A 33 3.46 5.38 4.51
N MET A 34 4.50 5.59 5.33
CA MET A 34 5.49 6.66 5.09
C MET A 34 6.23 6.46 3.77
N GLN A 35 6.57 5.22 3.41
CA GLN A 35 7.15 4.91 2.10
C GLN A 35 6.16 5.20 0.98
N LEU A 36 4.89 4.80 1.10
CA LEU A 36 3.84 5.08 0.11
C LEU A 36 3.60 6.58 -0.07
N GLU A 37 3.59 7.36 1.01
CA GLU A 37 3.47 8.82 0.95
C GLU A 37 4.65 9.47 0.20
N THR A 38 5.85 8.90 0.31
CA THR A 38 7.02 9.35 -0.48
C THR A 38 6.81 9.20 -1.99
N PHE A 39 5.98 8.24 -2.41
CA PHE A 39 5.56 8.06 -3.80
C PHE A 39 4.27 8.83 -4.16
N GLY A 40 3.73 9.65 -3.26
CA GLY A 40 2.49 10.40 -3.47
C GLY A 40 1.21 9.60 -3.20
N VAL A 41 1.32 8.43 -2.56
CA VAL A 41 0.17 7.59 -2.21
C VAL A 41 -0.16 7.74 -0.74
N THR A 42 -1.24 8.45 -0.44
CA THR A 42 -1.75 8.58 0.93
C THR A 42 -2.90 7.60 1.15
N ILE A 43 -2.74 6.69 2.10
CA ILE A 43 -3.80 5.79 2.55
C ILE A 43 -4.41 6.34 3.85
N PRO A 44 -5.71 6.69 3.87
CA PRO A 44 -6.36 7.15 5.08
C PRO A 44 -6.33 6.08 6.17
N SER A 45 -6.06 6.47 7.41
CA SER A 45 -6.04 5.54 8.55
C SER A 45 -7.37 4.80 8.77
N ALA A 46 -8.49 5.39 8.34
CA ALA A 46 -9.80 4.74 8.36
C ALA A 46 -9.93 3.52 7.43
N GLN A 47 -9.00 3.36 6.47
CA GLN A 47 -8.96 2.24 5.52
C GLN A 47 -7.87 1.22 5.87
N ILE A 48 -7.16 1.45 6.96
CA ILE A 48 -6.13 0.55 7.48
C ILE A 48 -6.81 -0.46 8.40
N ASP A 49 -7.34 -1.52 7.79
CA ASP A 49 -7.98 -2.62 8.49
C ASP A 49 -7.51 -3.97 7.96
N ALA A 50 -8.02 -5.05 8.55
CA ALA A 50 -7.67 -6.42 8.15
C ALA A 50 -8.15 -6.78 6.73
N THR A 51 -8.98 -5.95 6.10
CA THR A 51 -9.44 -6.10 4.71
C THR A 51 -8.53 -5.40 3.72
N LEU A 52 -7.58 -4.57 4.19
CA LEU A 52 -6.58 -3.94 3.32
C LEU A 52 -5.69 -5.00 2.69
N THR A 53 -5.77 -5.12 1.36
CA THR A 53 -4.95 -6.03 0.56
C THR A 53 -3.88 -5.31 -0.23
N VAL A 54 -2.90 -6.06 -0.72
CA VAL A 54 -1.86 -5.53 -1.62
C VAL A 54 -2.48 -4.90 -2.86
N HIS A 55 -3.55 -5.47 -3.40
CA HIS A 55 -4.29 -4.90 -4.54
C HIS A 55 -4.82 -3.50 -4.23
N ASN A 56 -5.40 -3.28 -3.05
CA ASN A 56 -5.92 -1.97 -2.66
C ASN A 56 -4.84 -0.89 -2.60
N ILE A 57 -3.61 -1.27 -2.21
CA ILE A 57 -2.45 -0.38 -2.19
C ILE A 57 -1.98 -0.09 -3.62
N VAL A 58 -1.85 -1.13 -4.45
CA VAL A 58 -1.42 -1.00 -5.84
C VAL A 58 -2.42 -0.21 -6.68
N GLU A 59 -3.73 -0.41 -6.48
CA GLU A 59 -4.75 0.39 -7.17
C GLU A 59 -4.60 1.87 -6.84
N ARG A 60 -4.40 2.23 -5.57
CA ARG A 60 -4.17 3.63 -5.18
C ARG A 60 -2.88 4.19 -5.73
N PHE A 61 -1.86 3.33 -5.84
CA PHE A 61 -0.62 3.69 -6.53
C PHE A 61 -0.89 3.96 -8.01
N VAL A 62 -1.69 3.17 -8.71
CA VAL A 62 -1.99 3.43 -10.13
C VAL A 62 -2.93 4.64 -10.31
N ASP A 63 -3.92 4.79 -9.42
CA ASP A 63 -4.92 5.86 -9.47
C ASP A 63 -4.30 7.24 -9.16
N GLY A 64 -3.40 7.31 -8.18
CA GLY A 64 -2.64 8.52 -7.86
C GLY A 64 -1.82 9.03 -9.06
N PHE A 65 -1.33 8.12 -9.91
CA PHE A 65 -0.60 8.48 -11.13
C PHE A 65 -1.54 8.81 -12.30
N CYS A 66 -2.80 8.38 -12.27
CA CYS A 66 -3.81 8.73 -13.27
C CYS A 66 -4.45 10.12 -13.02
N SER A 67 -4.50 10.58 -11.77
CA SER A 67 -5.09 11.89 -11.43
C SER A 67 -4.24 13.09 -11.86
N GLU A 68 -2.94 12.90 -12.12
CA GLU A 68 -2.01 13.99 -12.45
C GLU A 68 -1.88 14.30 -13.96
N ARG A 69 -2.70 13.70 -14.83
CA ARG A 69 -2.66 13.91 -16.30
C ARG A 69 -3.83 14.67 -16.92
N ASN A 70 -4.68 15.35 -16.13
CA ASN A 70 -5.75 16.16 -16.71
C ASN A 70 -5.97 17.51 -15.99
N GLN A 71 -4.94 18.37 -16.01
CA GLN A 71 -5.19 19.81 -15.94
C GLN A 71 -5.53 20.30 -17.36
N PRO A 72 -6.75 20.80 -17.62
CA PRO A 72 -7.02 21.54 -18.85
C PRO A 72 -6.17 22.81 -18.81
N THR A 73 -5.19 22.91 -19.72
CA THR A 73 -4.50 24.17 -20.00
C THR A 73 -5.54 25.18 -20.47
N LEU A 74 -5.58 26.30 -19.74
CA LEU A 74 -6.47 27.44 -19.93
C LEU A 74 -6.38 28.05 -21.33
#